data_AF-X1NAP5-F1
#
_entry.id   AF-X1NAP5-F1
#
_cell.length_a   1.000
_cell.length_b   1.000
_cell.length_c   1.000
_cell.angle_alpha   90.00
_cell.angle_beta   90.00
_cell.angle_gamma   90.00
#
_symmetry.space_group_name_H-M   'P 1'
#
loop_
_entity.id
_entity.type
_entity.pdbx_description
1 polymer ?
#
loop_
_entity_poly.entity_id
_entity_poly.type
_entity_poly.pdbx_seq_one_letter_code
_entity_poly.pdbx_strand_id
1 'polypeptide(L)'
;VEDEINGLVNFEAEIVGDIDLPNISFSAKIEKGKFQDFAFDNLTFEALYNQDILEVKQFALDKEGHQIKGKGKIPYEFSSTGKEKATSSLTDIPIDFILTLENTDLSFISMFFKEDVKQLQGLTNAELKLSGTLNQTFIFKNKFFQL
;
A
#
# COMPACT_ATOMS: atom_id res chain seq x y z
N VAL A 1 -14.65 -5.38 -13.77
CA VAL A 1 -13.75 -6.51 -13.44
C VAL A 1 -13.54 -6.43 -11.95
N GLU A 2 -13.79 -7.51 -11.23
CA GLU A 2 -13.55 -7.55 -9.78
C GLU A 2 -12.04 -7.74 -9.58
N ASP A 3 -11.42 -6.86 -8.79
CA ASP A 3 -9.99 -6.93 -8.52
C ASP A 3 -9.73 -8.03 -7.49
N GLU A 4 -9.11 -9.13 -7.93
CA GLU A 4 -8.91 -10.33 -7.11
C GLU A 4 -7.43 -10.47 -6.68
N ILE A 5 -7.22 -10.76 -5.40
CA ILE A 5 -5.94 -11.18 -4.83
C ILE A 5 -6.06 -12.63 -4.36
N ASN A 6 -5.14 -13.47 -4.81
CA ASN A 6 -5.02 -14.88 -4.40
C ASN A 6 -3.70 -15.10 -3.66
N GLY A 7 -3.64 -16.07 -2.73
CA GLY A 7 -2.42 -16.45 -2.02
C GLY A 7 -2.69 -17.23 -0.73
N LEU A 8 -1.62 -17.68 -0.06
CA LEU A 8 -1.70 -18.25 1.29
C LEU A 8 -1.58 -17.13 2.30
N VAL A 9 -2.65 -16.89 3.07
CA VAL A 9 -2.73 -15.72 3.96
C VAL A 9 -2.67 -16.16 5.42
N ASN A 10 -1.76 -15.58 6.17
CA ASN A 10 -1.76 -15.57 7.63
C ASN A 10 -1.97 -14.12 8.09
N PHE A 11 -2.88 -13.88 9.03
CA PHE A 11 -3.13 -12.55 9.56
C PHE A 11 -3.43 -12.60 11.05
N GLU A 12 -3.18 -11.48 11.70
CA GLU A 12 -3.50 -11.23 13.11
C GLU A 12 -4.11 -9.84 13.23
N ALA A 13 -5.15 -9.70 14.04
CA ALA A 13 -5.80 -8.45 14.30
C ALA A 13 -6.20 -8.36 15.78
N GLU A 14 -5.92 -7.23 16.41
CA GLU A 14 -6.38 -6.93 17.76
C GLU A 14 -7.20 -5.64 17.72
N ILE A 15 -8.36 -5.65 18.37
CA ILE A 15 -9.25 -4.48 18.46
C ILE A 15 -9.51 -4.20 19.93
N VAL A 16 -9.22 -2.98 20.37
CA VAL A 16 -9.45 -2.52 21.74
C VAL A 16 -10.07 -1.12 21.75
N GLY A 17 -10.82 -0.79 22.80
CA GLY A 17 -11.44 0.53 22.96
C GLY A 17 -12.92 0.57 22.56
N ASP A 18 -13.42 1.78 22.30
CA ASP A 18 -14.82 2.04 21.98
C ASP A 18 -15.11 1.72 20.50
N ILE A 19 -16.34 1.29 20.18
CA ILE A 19 -16.74 0.97 18.80
C ILE A 19 -16.75 2.20 17.88
N ASP A 20 -16.95 3.39 18.44
CA ASP A 20 -16.92 4.65 17.70
C ASP A 20 -15.50 5.21 17.58
N LEU A 21 -14.56 4.75 18.41
CA LEU A 21 -13.14 5.16 18.41
C LEU A 21 -12.22 3.95 18.70
N PRO A 22 -12.18 2.93 17.82
CA PRO A 22 -11.41 1.73 18.08
C PRO A 22 -9.92 1.98 17.89
N ASN A 23 -9.11 1.25 18.66
CA ASN A 23 -7.69 1.08 18.39
C ASN A 23 -7.51 -0.31 17.79
N ILE A 24 -6.98 -0.37 16.58
CA ILE A 24 -6.81 -1.63 15.85
C ILE A 24 -5.33 -1.81 15.56
N SER A 25 -4.79 -2.98 15.88
CA SER A 25 -3.52 -3.45 15.33
C SER A 25 -3.81 -4.55 14.31
N PHE A 26 -3.09 -4.53 13.20
CA PHE A 26 -3.25 -5.52 12.14
C PHE A 26 -1.91 -5.89 11.55
N SER A 27 -1.69 -7.20 11.36
CA SER A 27 -0.58 -7.70 10.58
C SER A 27 -1.04 -8.81 9.64
N ALA A 28 -0.40 -8.89 8.47
CA ALA A 28 -0.66 -9.94 7.51
C ALA A 28 0.62 -10.36 6.79
N LYS A 29 0.69 -11.64 6.45
CA LYS A 29 1.65 -12.22 5.53
C LYS A 29 0.90 -13.00 4.45
N ILE A 30 1.14 -12.66 3.20
CA ILE A 30 0.64 -13.38 2.03
C ILE A 30 1.83 -14.04 1.34
N GLU A 31 1.77 -15.35 1.14
CA GLU A 31 2.78 -16.12 0.42
C GLU A 31 2.23 -16.64 -0.90
N LYS A 32 3.08 -16.70 -1.94
CA LYS A 32 2.71 -17.15 -3.29
C LYS A 32 1.50 -16.39 -3.84
N GLY A 33 1.55 -15.07 -3.69
CA GLY A 33 0.42 -14.21 -4.00
C GLY A 33 0.32 -13.88 -5.48
N LYS A 34 -0.90 -13.57 -5.92
CA LYS A 34 -1.18 -13.09 -7.27
C LYS A 34 -2.25 -12.01 -7.20
N PHE A 35 -1.95 -10.84 -7.76
CA PHE A 35 -2.90 -9.76 -7.98
C PHE A 35 -3.02 -9.52 -9.48
N GLN A 36 -4.19 -9.77 -10.05
CA GLN A 36 -4.39 -9.75 -11.51
C GLN A 36 -3.33 -10.60 -12.21
N ASP A 37 -2.53 -10.05 -13.13
CA ASP A 37 -1.46 -10.78 -13.84
C ASP A 37 -0.10 -10.73 -13.13
N PHE A 38 -0.01 -10.07 -11.97
CA PHE A 38 1.23 -9.91 -11.20
C PHE A 38 1.33 -10.95 -10.08
N ALA A 39 2.29 -11.88 -10.18
CA ALA A 39 2.58 -12.87 -9.15
C ALA A 39 3.82 -12.47 -8.33
N PHE A 40 3.74 -12.63 -7.00
CA PHE A 40 4.78 -12.26 -6.03
C PHE A 40 5.01 -13.38 -5.01
N ASP A 41 6.19 -13.40 -4.40
CA ASP A 41 6.59 -14.46 -3.47
C ASP A 41 6.03 -14.21 -2.08
N ASN A 42 6.20 -12.98 -1.58
CA ASN A 42 5.75 -12.58 -0.25
C ASN A 42 5.21 -11.15 -0.25
N LEU A 43 4.16 -10.91 0.54
CA LEU A 43 3.73 -9.59 0.96
C LEU A 43 3.54 -9.60 2.47
N THR A 44 4.29 -8.77 3.18
CA THR A 44 4.07 -8.50 4.61
C THR A 44 3.48 -7.12 4.80
N PHE A 45 2.55 -6.98 5.72
CA PHE A 45 1.88 -5.72 6.03
C PHE A 45 1.66 -5.61 7.53
N GLU A 46 1.91 -4.42 8.08
CA GLU A 46 1.65 -4.10 9.49
C GLU A 46 1.08 -2.68 9.56
N ALA A 47 -0.05 -2.54 10.24
CA ALA A 47 -0.72 -1.26 10.39
C ALA A 47 -1.38 -1.10 11.76
N LEU A 48 -1.53 0.17 12.15
CA LEU A 48 -2.29 0.58 13.32
C LEU A 48 -3.38 1.55 12.88
N TYR A 49 -4.56 1.42 13.44
CA TYR A 49 -5.64 2.41 13.33
C TYR A 49 -5.89 3.02 14.71
N ASN A 50 -5.81 4.35 14.80
CA ASN A 50 -6.09 5.10 16.02
C ASN A 50 -6.46 6.55 15.64
N GLN A 51 -7.48 7.11 16.29
CA GLN A 51 -7.87 8.52 16.13
C GLN A 51 -8.05 8.92 14.66
N ASP A 52 -8.80 8.10 13.91
CA ASP A 52 -9.11 8.33 12.50
C ASP A 52 -7.89 8.38 11.57
N ILE A 53 -6.79 7.74 11.99
CA ILE A 53 -5.57 7.60 11.20
C ILE A 53 -5.22 6.12 11.09
N LEU A 54 -5.18 5.61 9.86
CA LEU A 54 -4.53 4.36 9.52
C LEU A 54 -3.05 4.64 9.24
N GLU A 55 -2.18 4.20 10.15
CA GLU A 55 -0.74 4.22 9.99
C GLU A 55 -0.26 2.86 9.47
N VAL A 56 0.23 2.83 8.24
CA VAL A 56 0.97 1.69 7.70
C VAL A 56 2.39 1.77 8.24
N LYS A 57 2.70 0.95 9.25
CA LYS A 57 4.03 0.88 9.87
C LYS A 57 5.06 0.39 8.88
N GLN A 58 4.69 -0.67 8.17
CA GLN A 58 5.49 -1.25 7.12
C GLN A 58 4.60 -2.07 6.18
N PHE A 59 4.91 -2.01 4.90
CA PHE A 59 4.64 -3.09 3.98
C PHE A 59 5.93 -3.47 3.28
N ALA A 60 6.04 -4.74 2.88
CA ALA A 60 7.12 -5.21 2.02
C ALA A 60 6.58 -6.24 1.04
N LEU A 61 6.68 -5.93 -0.24
CA LEU A 61 6.40 -6.81 -1.36
C LEU A 61 7.73 -7.35 -1.89
N ASP A 62 7.84 -8.67 -2.00
CA ASP A 62 9.01 -9.36 -2.52
C ASP A 62 8.62 -10.22 -3.72
N LYS A 63 9.42 -10.11 -4.77
CA LYS A 63 9.34 -10.94 -5.96
C LYS A 63 10.75 -11.26 -6.43
N GLU A 64 11.14 -12.53 -6.35
CA GLU A 64 12.42 -13.04 -6.83
C GLU A 64 13.63 -12.29 -6.23
N GLY A 65 13.51 -11.85 -4.97
CA GLY A 65 14.54 -11.06 -4.27
C GLY A 65 14.55 -9.57 -4.62
N HIS A 66 13.61 -9.10 -5.43
CA HIS A 66 13.37 -7.69 -5.72
C HIS A 66 12.30 -7.16 -4.75
N GLN A 67 12.61 -6.10 -4.02
CA GLN A 67 11.77 -5.67 -2.90
C GLN A 67 11.22 -4.26 -3.08
N ILE A 68 9.92 -4.09 -2.82
CA ILE A 68 9.28 -2.80 -2.64
C ILE A 68 8.82 -2.72 -1.19
N LYS A 69 9.33 -1.74 -0.45
CA LYS A 69 8.90 -1.44 0.92
C LYS A 69 8.14 -0.14 0.94
N GLY A 70 7.31 0.03 1.95
CA GLY A 70 6.83 1.37 2.26
C GLY A 70 6.14 1.50 3.59
N LYS A 71 5.85 2.75 3.90
CA LYS A 71 5.20 3.19 5.14
C LYS A 71 4.48 4.49 4.88
N GLY A 72 3.44 4.78 5.65
CA GLY A 72 2.66 5.98 5.43
C GLY A 72 1.49 6.13 6.38
N LYS A 73 0.76 7.21 6.18
CA LYS A 73 -0.45 7.53 6.94
C LYS A 73 -1.58 7.87 6.01
N ILE A 74 -2.76 7.40 6.38
CA ILE A 74 -4.02 7.66 5.68
C ILE A 74 -5.00 8.16 6.75
N PRO A 75 -5.43 9.43 6.71
CA PRO A 75 -6.55 9.86 7.53
C PRO A 75 -7.82 9.20 6.99
N TYR A 76 -8.48 8.41 7.83
CA TYR A 76 -9.67 7.65 7.49
C TYR A 76 -10.60 7.64 8.69
N GLU A 77 -11.78 8.24 8.55
CA GLU A 77 -12.81 8.20 9.60
C GLU A 77 -13.65 6.93 9.45
N PHE A 78 -13.51 6.00 10.40
CA PHE A 78 -14.36 4.81 10.45
C PHE A 78 -15.77 5.18 10.93
N SER A 79 -16.83 4.69 10.24
CA SER A 79 -18.22 4.85 10.70
C SER A 79 -18.88 3.50 10.98
N SER A 80 -19.14 3.24 12.26
CA SER A 80 -19.85 2.05 12.77
C SER A 80 -21.32 1.98 12.32
N THR A 81 -21.92 3.10 11.91
CA THR A 81 -23.36 3.20 11.60
C THR A 81 -23.76 2.78 10.18
N GLY A 82 -22.80 2.38 9.35
CA GLY A 82 -23.03 1.97 7.95
C GLY A 82 -23.54 3.08 7.03
N LYS A 83 -23.75 4.29 7.57
CA LYS A 83 -23.97 5.51 6.79
C LYS A 83 -22.61 6.12 6.59
N GLU A 84 -21.94 5.74 5.50
CA GLU A 84 -20.84 6.54 4.98
C GLU A 84 -21.30 8.00 5.02
N LYS A 85 -20.70 8.83 5.87
CA LYS A 85 -20.90 10.27 5.76
C LYS A 85 -20.41 10.60 4.36
N ALA A 86 -21.34 10.97 3.49
CA ALA A 86 -21.19 11.08 2.06
C ALA A 86 -20.27 12.24 1.62
N THR A 87 -19.09 12.39 2.20
CA THR A 87 -18.29 13.62 2.05
C THR A 87 -16.90 13.41 1.47
N SER A 88 -16.40 12.18 1.31
CA SER A 88 -15.16 11.95 0.56
C SER A 88 -15.18 10.56 -0.03
N SER A 89 -15.14 10.47 -1.37
CA SER A 89 -14.85 9.20 -2.02
C SER A 89 -13.55 8.65 -1.45
N LEU A 90 -13.41 7.32 -1.26
CA LEU A 90 -12.14 6.70 -0.86
C LEU A 90 -10.98 7.20 -1.74
N THR A 91 -11.29 7.56 -2.98
CA THR A 91 -10.36 8.08 -3.95
C THR A 91 -9.80 9.47 -3.66
N ASP A 92 -10.47 10.26 -2.81
CA ASP A 92 -10.09 11.64 -2.48
C ASP A 92 -9.35 11.75 -1.14
N ILE A 93 -9.17 10.62 -0.45
CA ILE A 93 -8.42 10.56 0.80
C ILE A 93 -6.96 10.93 0.53
N PRO A 94 -6.39 11.88 1.28
CA PRO A 94 -4.99 12.22 1.10
C PRO A 94 -4.09 11.08 1.58
N ILE A 95 -3.07 10.78 0.80
CA ILE A 95 -2.04 9.80 1.13
C ILE A 95 -0.72 10.53 1.37
N ASP A 96 0.07 10.06 2.34
CA ASP A 96 1.49 10.42 2.48
C ASP A 96 2.27 9.13 2.75
N PHE A 97 2.96 8.65 1.72
CA PHE A 97 3.73 7.40 1.75
C PHE A 97 5.15 7.61 1.32
N ILE A 98 6.05 6.86 1.94
CA ILE A 98 7.42 6.67 1.47
C ILE A 98 7.51 5.24 0.95
N LEU A 99 7.94 5.11 -0.30
CA LEU A 99 8.26 3.83 -0.94
C LEU A 99 9.77 3.72 -1.14
N THR A 100 10.32 2.56 -0.83
CA THR A 100 11.72 2.22 -1.09
C THR A 100 11.75 1.03 -2.03
N LEU A 101 12.39 1.22 -3.18
CA LEU A 101 12.64 0.21 -4.19
C LEU A 101 14.08 -0.27 -3.98
N GLU A 102 14.25 -1.56 -3.71
CA GLU A 102 15.54 -2.21 -3.53
C GLU A 102 15.72 -3.27 -4.62
N ASN A 103 16.68 -3.00 -5.51
CA ASN A 103 16.95 -3.81 -6.70
C ASN A 103 15.69 -4.06 -7.53
N THR A 104 14.68 -3.18 -7.51
CA THR A 104 13.35 -3.49 -8.07
C THR A 104 13.35 -3.41 -9.59
N ASP A 105 12.79 -4.41 -10.28
CA ASP A 105 12.45 -4.26 -11.69
C ASP A 105 11.32 -3.24 -11.84
N LEU A 106 11.59 -2.16 -12.57
CA LEU A 106 10.65 -1.08 -12.82
C LEU A 106 9.38 -1.56 -13.54
N SER A 107 9.40 -2.72 -14.19
CA SER A 107 8.20 -3.33 -14.76
C SER A 107 7.11 -3.56 -13.70
N PHE A 108 7.47 -3.74 -12.42
CA PHE A 108 6.52 -3.97 -11.33
C PHE A 108 5.65 -2.75 -11.06
N ILE A 109 6.15 -1.54 -11.35
CA ILE A 109 5.41 -0.29 -11.13
C ILE A 109 4.14 -0.22 -11.98
N SER A 110 4.08 -0.96 -13.08
CA SER A 110 2.87 -1.07 -13.92
C SER A 110 1.65 -1.62 -13.16
N MET A 111 1.85 -2.35 -12.06
CA MET A 111 0.75 -2.81 -11.19
C MET A 111 -0.04 -1.65 -10.56
N PHE A 112 0.60 -0.49 -10.39
CA PHE A 112 -0.01 0.71 -9.80
C PHE A 112 -0.50 1.72 -10.87
N PHE A 113 0.06 1.67 -12.09
CA PHE A 113 -0.19 2.68 -13.12
C PHE A 113 -0.41 2.02 -14.49
N LYS A 114 -1.61 1.46 -14.71
CA LYS A 114 -1.93 0.68 -15.91
C LYS A 114 -1.94 1.48 -17.22
N GLU A 115 -2.32 2.75 -17.18
CA GLU A 115 -2.62 3.52 -18.41
C GLU A 115 -1.49 4.48 -18.85
N ASP A 116 -0.62 4.90 -17.93
CA ASP A 116 0.30 6.02 -18.18
C ASP A 116 1.77 5.62 -18.42
N VAL A 117 2.10 4.33 -18.31
CA VAL A 117 3.50 3.90 -18.29
C VAL A 117 3.84 3.05 -19.51
N LYS A 118 4.26 3.72 -20.60
CA LYS A 118 4.83 3.03 -21.77
C LYS A 118 6.24 2.54 -21.43
N GLN A 119 6.34 1.28 -21.03
CA GLN A 119 7.56 0.48 -20.83
C GLN A 119 8.62 1.12 -19.92
N LEU A 120 8.44 0.97 -18.61
CA LEU A 120 9.58 1.05 -17.69
C LEU A 120 10.22 -0.34 -17.58
N GLN A 121 11.53 -0.39 -17.80
CA GLN A 121 12.32 -1.62 -17.71
C GLN A 121 13.63 -1.33 -16.99
N GLY A 122 14.18 -2.35 -16.35
CA GLY A 122 15.49 -2.30 -15.69
C GLY A 122 15.38 -2.26 -14.18
N LEU A 123 16.49 -2.61 -13.54
CA LEU A 123 16.60 -2.65 -12.09
C LEU A 123 16.87 -1.26 -11.54
N THR A 124 16.22 -0.92 -10.42
CA THR A 124 16.39 0.39 -9.79
C THR A 124 16.52 0.28 -8.28
N ASN A 125 17.22 1.25 -7.70
CA ASN A 125 17.18 1.56 -6.29
C ASN A 125 16.69 3.00 -6.15
N ALA A 126 15.55 3.19 -5.50
CA ALA A 126 14.93 4.51 -5.40
C ALA A 126 14.15 4.68 -4.10
N GLU A 127 14.09 5.93 -3.63
CA GLU A 127 13.14 6.34 -2.60
C GLU A 127 12.15 7.34 -3.23
N LEU A 128 10.87 6.99 -3.17
CA LEU A 128 9.77 7.77 -3.72
C LEU A 128 8.89 8.24 -2.57
N LYS A 129 8.56 9.54 -2.56
CA LYS A 129 7.50 10.06 -1.72
C LYS A 129 6.23 10.17 -2.56
N LEU A 130 5.18 9.47 -2.16
CA LEU A 130 3.85 9.56 -2.75
C LEU A 130 3.00 10.48 -1.89
N SER A 131 2.37 11.47 -2.52
CA SER A 131 1.43 12.37 -1.83
C SER A 131 0.28 12.75 -2.76
N GLY A 132 -0.78 13.37 -2.24
CA GLY A 132 -1.98 13.68 -3.02
C GLY A 132 -3.11 12.75 -2.64
N THR A 133 -3.97 12.36 -3.58
CA THR A 133 -5.08 11.43 -3.34
C THR A 133 -4.94 10.19 -4.22
N LEU A 134 -5.77 9.16 -4.03
CA LEU A 134 -5.77 7.97 -4.92
C LEU A 134 -6.23 8.32 -6.36
N ASN A 135 -7.07 9.34 -6.54
CA ASN A 135 -7.43 9.86 -7.87
C ASN A 135 -6.35 10.75 -8.49
N GLN A 136 -5.57 11.44 -7.66
CA GLN A 136 -4.54 12.39 -8.10
C GLN A 136 -3.29 12.21 -7.24
N THR A 137 -2.50 11.21 -7.60
CA THR A 137 -1.24 10.92 -6.91
C THR A 137 -0.10 11.71 -7.54
N PHE A 138 0.67 12.39 -6.69
CA PHE A 138 1.91 13.07 -7.04
C PHE A 138 3.09 12.23 -6.54
N ILE A 139 4.04 11.97 -7.44
CA ILE A 139 5.28 11.28 -7.11
C ILE A 139 6.39 12.32 -6.96
N PHE A 140 6.86 12.51 -5.73
CA PHE A 140 8.04 13.30 -5.43
C PHE A 140 9.24 12.37 -5.35
N LYS A 141 10.15 12.51 -6.31
CA LYS A 141 11.39 11.74 -6.35
C LYS A 141 12.35 12.28 -5.28
N ASN A 142 12.69 11.46 -4.28
CA ASN A 142 13.56 11.93 -3.20
C ASN A 142 15.04 11.62 -3.46
N LYS A 143 15.38 10.37 -3.86
CA LYS A 143 16.77 9.96 -4.19
C LYS A 143 16.84 8.82 -5.21
N PHE A 144 17.86 8.85 -6.07
CA PHE A 144 18.26 7.75 -6.97
C PHE A 144 19.60 7.23 -6.51
N PHE A 145 19.72 5.91 -6.38
CA PHE A 145 21.01 5.26 -6.17
C PHE A 145 21.36 4.53 -7.46
N GLN A 146 22.29 5.07 -8.24
CA GLN A 146 22.96 4.28 -9.28
C GLN A 146 24.02 3.43 -8.58
N LEU A 147 24.04 2.13 -8.90
CA LEU A 147 25.19 1.26 -8.65
C LEU A 147 26.28 1.56 -9.67
#